data_AF-A0A1G2HI90-F1
#
_entry.id   AF-A0A1G2HI90-F1
#
_cell.length_a   1.000
_cell.length_b   1.000
_cell.length_c   1.000
_cell.angle_alpha   90.00
_cell.angle_beta   90.00
_cell.angle_gamma   90.00
#
_symmetry.space_group_name_H-M   'P 1'
#
loop_
_entity.id
_entity.type
_entity.pdbx_description
1 polymer ?
#
loop_
_entity_poly.entity_id
_entity_poly.type
_entity_poly.pdbx_seq_one_letter_code
_entity_poly.pdbx_strand_id
1 'polypeptide(L)'
;MFPLSSENEQTAKSIVEKLKIERRERSNKLPVLSFRRLYSILNGDEKLFVKNLLNQNPKTYGFNGPFLGIEKVPLFLKKIRGQKYTREREEEEIAQQYLPFQVWLAYKKLSKAMKNEIGKEILIESGYRSPAYQVLTFLYSLVEKHKLDYEKTLNLVALPGYSQHGHPPLQAIDFTTKDGALRGEKMGFENTSEYDWLSKSANKYHFHLSYPKNNALGIRFEPWHWHYQKQN
;
A
#
# COMPACT_ATOMS: atom_id res chain seq x y z
N MET A 1 3.61 -5.23 23.48
CA MET A 1 2.72 -5.66 22.38
C MET A 1 3.43 -6.65 21.49
N PHE A 2 4.64 -6.35 21.02
CA PHE A 2 5.49 -7.29 20.29
C PHE A 2 6.68 -7.72 21.15
N PRO A 3 7.11 -9.00 21.14
CA PRO A 3 6.42 -10.14 20.49
C PRO A 3 5.00 -10.31 21.05
N LEU A 4 4.09 -10.83 20.21
CA LEU A 4 2.70 -11.02 20.61
C LEU A 4 2.63 -12.10 21.70
N SER A 5 1.80 -11.91 22.73
CA SER A 5 1.38 -13.02 23.59
C SER A 5 0.50 -13.99 22.79
N SER A 6 0.38 -15.25 23.23
CA SER A 6 -0.45 -16.26 22.56
C SER A 6 -1.91 -15.81 22.38
N GLU A 7 -2.46 -15.09 23.35
CA GLU A 7 -3.79 -14.46 23.26
C GLU A 7 -3.85 -13.44 22.11
N ASN A 8 -2.88 -12.51 22.07
CA ASN A 8 -2.81 -11.49 21.03
C ASN A 8 -2.56 -12.08 19.62
N GLU A 9 -1.85 -13.22 19.51
CA GLU A 9 -1.74 -13.94 18.24
C GLU A 9 -3.09 -14.47 17.75
N GLN A 10 -3.88 -15.04 18.66
CA GLN A 10 -5.20 -15.58 18.34
C GLN A 10 -6.16 -14.46 17.95
N THR A 11 -6.09 -13.30 18.64
CA THR A 11 -6.80 -12.08 18.27
C THR A 11 -6.40 -11.60 16.86
N ALA A 12 -5.10 -11.53 16.56
CA ALA A 12 -4.62 -11.11 15.24
C ALA A 12 -5.10 -12.04 14.12
N LYS A 13 -5.04 -13.36 14.33
CA LYS A 13 -5.56 -14.37 13.40
C LYS A 13 -7.08 -14.22 13.19
N SER A 14 -7.85 -13.98 14.25
CA SER A 14 -9.30 -13.75 14.15
C SER A 14 -9.65 -12.52 13.30
N ILE A 15 -8.92 -11.41 13.48
CA ILE A 15 -9.07 -10.20 12.68
C ILE A 15 -8.76 -10.48 11.19
N VAL A 16 -7.74 -11.29 10.92
CA VAL A 16 -7.34 -11.66 9.55
C VAL A 16 -8.42 -12.49 8.85
N GLU A 17 -9.08 -13.42 9.55
CA GLU A 17 -10.23 -14.15 8.98
C GLU A 17 -11.39 -13.22 8.61
N LYS A 18 -11.68 -12.22 9.45
CA LYS A 18 -12.69 -11.19 9.14
C LYS A 18 -12.30 -10.33 7.94
N LEU A 19 -11.02 -10.02 7.77
CA LEU A 19 -10.53 -9.37 6.54
C LEU A 19 -10.77 -10.25 5.30
N LYS A 20 -10.54 -11.56 5.38
CA LYS A 20 -10.78 -12.47 4.23
C LYS A 20 -12.24 -12.42 3.80
N ILE A 21 -13.18 -12.29 4.74
CA ILE A 21 -14.60 -12.06 4.45
C ILE A 21 -14.83 -10.70 3.78
N GLU A 22 -14.33 -9.60 4.37
CA GLU A 22 -14.48 -8.26 3.78
C GLU A 22 -13.84 -8.16 2.37
N ARG A 23 -12.74 -8.88 2.10
CA ARG A 23 -12.13 -8.98 0.77
C ARG A 23 -13.08 -9.60 -0.25
N ARG A 24 -13.76 -10.69 0.10
CA ARG A 24 -14.73 -11.34 -0.80
C ARG A 24 -15.94 -10.46 -1.06
N GLU A 25 -16.47 -9.81 -0.03
CA GLU A 25 -17.73 -9.07 -0.12
C GLU A 25 -17.57 -7.64 -0.65
N ARG A 26 -16.41 -7.01 -0.41
CA ARG A 26 -16.23 -5.55 -0.55
C ARG A 26 -14.83 -5.16 -1.04
N SER A 27 -14.18 -6.00 -1.84
CA SER A 27 -12.84 -5.74 -2.40
C SER A 27 -12.69 -4.32 -2.94
N ASN A 28 -13.69 -3.84 -3.68
CA ASN A 28 -13.73 -2.50 -4.28
C ASN A 28 -13.88 -1.32 -3.30
N LYS A 29 -14.17 -1.56 -2.02
CA LYS A 29 -14.34 -0.55 -0.96
C LYS A 29 -13.30 -0.68 0.15
N LEU A 30 -12.48 -1.73 0.15
CA LEU A 30 -11.44 -1.92 1.15
C LEU A 30 -10.45 -0.76 1.25
N PRO A 31 -9.95 -0.17 0.14
CA PRO A 31 -8.99 0.94 0.24
C PRO A 31 -9.54 2.17 0.99
N VAL A 32 -10.87 2.31 1.08
CA VAL A 32 -11.58 3.40 1.78
C VAL A 32 -12.33 2.92 3.03
N LEU A 33 -11.94 1.79 3.61
CA LEU A 33 -12.53 1.27 4.85
C LEU A 33 -12.42 2.30 5.97
N SER A 34 -13.51 2.59 6.69
CA SER A 34 -13.48 3.50 7.83
C SER A 34 -13.25 2.75 9.15
N PHE A 35 -12.73 3.43 10.17
CA PHE A 35 -12.67 2.86 11.53
C PHE A 35 -14.06 2.50 12.07
N ARG A 36 -15.10 3.26 11.71
CA ARG A 36 -16.49 2.92 12.07
C ARG A 36 -16.87 1.54 11.53
N ARG A 37 -16.54 1.23 10.27
CA ARG A 37 -16.81 -0.09 9.69
C ARG A 37 -15.91 -1.16 10.33
N LEU A 38 -14.61 -0.90 10.45
CA LEU A 38 -13.68 -1.83 11.09
C LEU A 38 -14.18 -2.21 12.49
N TYR A 39 -14.46 -1.24 13.36
CA TYR A 39 -14.95 -1.54 14.71
C TYR A 39 -16.35 -2.16 14.75
N SER A 40 -17.17 -2.04 13.70
CA SER A 40 -18.47 -2.73 13.65
C SER A 40 -18.34 -4.25 13.48
N ILE A 41 -17.23 -4.74 12.92
CA ILE A 41 -17.00 -6.17 12.69
C ILE A 41 -16.11 -6.83 13.75
N LEU A 42 -15.57 -6.02 14.68
CA LEU A 42 -14.67 -6.48 15.74
C LEU A 42 -15.40 -6.66 17.08
N ASN A 43 -15.00 -7.67 17.84
CA ASN A 43 -15.41 -7.87 19.23
C ASN A 43 -14.60 -6.94 20.18
N GLY A 44 -14.82 -7.05 21.50
CA GLY A 44 -14.18 -6.20 22.50
C GLY A 44 -12.65 -6.28 22.48
N ASP A 45 -12.12 -7.51 22.52
CA ASP A 45 -10.67 -7.77 22.59
C ASP A 45 -9.96 -7.34 21.32
N GLU A 46 -10.56 -7.60 20.16
CA GLU A 46 -10.03 -7.15 18.87
C GLU A 46 -10.02 -5.62 18.74
N LYS A 47 -11.04 -4.93 19.27
CA LYS A 47 -11.03 -3.46 19.32
C LYS A 47 -9.89 -2.96 20.20
N LEU A 48 -9.67 -3.57 21.36
CA LEU A 48 -8.57 -3.21 22.24
C LEU A 48 -7.21 -3.48 21.59
N PHE A 49 -7.05 -4.63 20.94
CA PHE A 49 -5.87 -4.98 20.16
C PHE A 49 -5.59 -3.94 19.08
N VAL A 50 -6.59 -3.56 18.28
CA VAL A 50 -6.40 -2.52 17.24
C VAL A 50 -6.01 -1.19 17.86
N LYS A 51 -6.63 -0.75 18.97
CA LYS A 51 -6.22 0.47 19.68
C LYS A 51 -4.77 0.43 20.14
N ASN A 52 -4.33 -0.70 20.70
CA ASN A 52 -2.95 -0.88 21.13
C ASN A 52 -1.97 -0.85 19.94
N LEU A 53 -2.37 -1.38 18.79
CA LEU A 53 -1.58 -1.38 17.56
C LEU A 53 -1.40 0.04 17.01
N LEU A 54 -2.46 0.86 17.05
CA LEU A 54 -2.41 2.25 16.59
C LEU A 54 -1.46 3.13 17.42
N ASN A 55 -1.16 2.73 18.67
CA ASN A 55 -0.25 3.45 19.56
C ASN A 55 1.18 2.90 19.54
N GLN A 56 1.50 1.93 18.67
CA GLN A 56 2.86 1.40 18.58
C GLN A 56 3.82 2.40 17.93
N ASN A 57 5.04 2.45 18.47
CA ASN A 57 6.16 3.18 17.88
C ASN A 57 7.05 2.18 17.13
N PRO A 58 7.10 2.22 15.79
CA PRO A 58 7.84 1.23 15.01
C PRO A 58 9.36 1.50 14.99
N LYS A 59 9.83 2.66 15.49
CA LYS A 59 11.27 2.96 15.61
C LYS A 59 12.03 1.99 16.50
N THR A 60 11.38 1.44 17.52
CA THR A 60 11.99 0.43 18.39
C THR A 60 12.25 -0.90 17.68
N TYR A 61 11.77 -1.05 16.44
CA TYR A 61 11.87 -2.25 15.62
C TYR A 61 12.47 -1.96 14.24
N GLY A 62 13.31 -0.92 14.15
CA GLY A 62 14.11 -0.62 12.97
C GLY A 62 13.43 0.23 11.89
N PHE A 63 12.13 0.56 12.01
CA PHE A 63 11.45 1.47 11.08
C PHE A 63 11.66 2.93 11.51
N ASN A 64 12.40 3.70 10.72
CA ASN A 64 12.77 5.08 11.06
C ASN A 64 11.91 6.15 10.36
N GLY A 65 10.89 5.75 9.60
CA GLY A 65 9.99 6.69 8.92
C GLY A 65 9.19 7.58 9.89
N PRO A 66 8.81 8.80 9.47
CA PRO A 66 8.03 9.70 10.29
C PRO A 66 6.59 9.20 10.48
N PHE A 67 5.97 9.60 11.58
CA PHE A 67 4.53 9.48 11.73
C PHE A 67 3.83 10.50 10.82
N LEU A 68 3.05 10.00 9.87
CA LEU A 68 2.33 10.77 8.85
C LEU A 68 0.89 11.12 9.26
N GLY A 69 0.40 10.54 10.36
CA GLY A 69 -0.93 10.82 10.91
C GLY A 69 -1.98 9.76 10.57
N ILE A 70 -3.01 9.69 11.41
CA ILE A 70 -4.18 8.81 11.24
C ILE A 70 -5.38 9.70 10.89
N GLU A 71 -5.57 9.94 9.61
CA GLU A 71 -6.60 10.84 9.10
C GLU A 71 -7.89 10.11 8.68
N LYS A 72 -9.00 10.85 8.63
CA LYS A 72 -10.24 10.34 8.04
C LYS A 72 -10.07 10.18 6.54
N VAL A 73 -10.84 9.26 5.95
CA VAL A 73 -10.88 9.09 4.50
C VAL A 73 -11.30 10.40 3.83
N PRO A 74 -10.53 10.94 2.87
CA PRO A 74 -10.93 12.14 2.15
C PRO A 74 -12.29 11.96 1.47
N LEU A 75 -13.12 13.00 1.51
CA LEU A 75 -14.47 12.97 0.93
C LEU A 75 -14.44 12.74 -0.58
N PHE A 76 -13.40 13.26 -1.25
CA PHE A 76 -13.27 13.23 -2.71
C PHE A 76 -12.00 12.47 -3.12
N LEU A 77 -12.20 11.21 -3.49
CA LEU A 77 -11.16 10.37 -4.12
C LEU A 77 -11.63 9.94 -5.51
N LYS A 78 -10.73 10.02 -6.49
CA LYS A 78 -10.96 9.48 -7.83
C LYS A 78 -10.93 7.96 -7.77
N LYS A 79 -12.06 7.34 -8.12
CA LYS A 79 -12.15 5.88 -8.33
C LYS A 79 -11.49 5.50 -9.66
N ILE A 80 -10.71 4.42 -9.62
CA ILE A 80 -9.96 3.86 -10.76
C ILE A 80 -10.36 2.39 -10.88
N ARG A 81 -10.81 1.97 -12.07
CA ARG A 81 -11.42 0.67 -12.37
C ARG A 81 -11.01 0.20 -13.76
N GLY A 82 -11.20 -1.09 -14.07
CA GLY A 82 -10.97 -1.61 -15.42
C GLY A 82 -9.49 -1.64 -15.81
N GLN A 83 -8.58 -1.57 -14.84
CA GLN A 83 -7.17 -1.74 -15.10
C GLN A 83 -6.91 -3.23 -15.26
N LYS A 84 -6.42 -3.63 -16.42
CA LYS A 84 -6.13 -5.04 -16.71
C LYS A 84 -4.66 -5.25 -17.02
N TYR A 85 -4.10 -6.35 -16.55
CA TYR A 85 -2.77 -6.83 -16.88
C TYR A 85 -2.86 -8.26 -17.43
N THR A 86 -1.83 -8.69 -18.14
CA THR A 86 -1.71 -10.05 -18.64
C THR A 86 -0.70 -10.81 -17.78
N ARG A 87 -1.09 -11.99 -17.31
CA ARG A 87 -0.25 -12.92 -16.56
C ARG A 87 -0.40 -14.30 -17.18
N GLU A 88 0.71 -14.94 -17.53
CA GLU A 88 0.69 -16.33 -18.05
C GLU A 88 -0.30 -16.54 -19.22
N ARG A 89 -0.52 -15.50 -20.05
CA ARG A 89 -1.49 -15.42 -21.16
C ARG A 89 -2.96 -15.25 -20.77
N GLU A 90 -3.26 -15.13 -19.48
CA GLU A 90 -4.57 -14.78 -18.97
C GLU A 90 -4.66 -13.29 -18.66
N GLU A 91 -5.84 -12.71 -18.87
CA GLU A 91 -6.10 -11.31 -18.54
C GLU A 91 -6.74 -11.24 -17.15
N GLU A 92 -6.12 -10.49 -16.25
CA GLU A 92 -6.61 -10.24 -14.90
C GLU A 92 -6.94 -8.77 -14.70
N GLU A 93 -7.95 -8.46 -13.89
CA GLU A 93 -8.34 -7.10 -13.54
C GLU A 93 -7.83 -6.72 -12.14
N ILE A 94 -7.13 -5.60 -12.04
CA ILE A 94 -6.78 -5.00 -10.76
C ILE A 94 -8.04 -4.47 -10.09
N ALA A 95 -8.29 -4.91 -8.87
CA ALA A 95 -9.38 -4.41 -8.04
C ALA A 95 -9.37 -2.88 -7.96
N GLN A 96 -10.58 -2.30 -7.82
CA GLN A 96 -10.76 -0.85 -7.81
C GLN A 96 -9.82 -0.13 -6.83
N GLN A 97 -9.10 0.85 -7.37
CA GLN A 97 -8.19 1.72 -6.62
C GLN A 97 -8.77 3.14 -6.47
N TYR A 98 -8.12 3.92 -5.61
CA TYR A 98 -8.50 5.30 -5.30
C TYR A 98 -7.27 6.18 -5.31
N LEU A 99 -7.40 7.44 -5.75
CA LEU A 99 -6.35 8.45 -5.59
C LEU A 99 -6.96 9.82 -5.27
N PRO A 100 -6.25 10.70 -4.53
CA PRO A 100 -6.52 12.12 -4.55
C PRO A 100 -6.53 12.66 -5.99
N PHE A 101 -7.41 13.60 -6.29
CA PHE A 101 -7.65 14.03 -7.68
C PHE A 101 -6.39 14.60 -8.36
N GLN A 102 -5.59 15.38 -7.63
CA GLN A 102 -4.33 15.95 -8.15
C GLN A 102 -3.30 14.86 -8.49
N VAL A 103 -3.19 13.85 -7.64
CA VAL A 103 -2.30 12.69 -7.85
C VAL A 103 -2.75 11.90 -9.08
N TRP A 104 -4.06 11.71 -9.27
CA TRP A 104 -4.61 11.09 -10.49
C TRP A 104 -4.28 11.90 -11.76
N LEU A 105 -4.37 13.23 -11.71
CA LEU A 105 -3.99 14.07 -12.85
C LEU A 105 -2.50 13.94 -13.19
N ALA A 106 -1.63 13.92 -12.17
CA ALA A 106 -0.20 13.72 -12.35
C ALA A 106 0.11 12.34 -12.94
N TYR A 107 -0.51 11.28 -12.39
CA TYR A 107 -0.42 9.92 -12.90
C TYR A 107 -0.79 9.84 -14.39
N LYS A 108 -1.90 10.47 -14.81
CA LYS A 108 -2.30 10.47 -16.22
C LYS A 108 -1.26 11.13 -17.14
N LYS A 109 -0.64 12.22 -16.68
CA LYS A 109 0.43 12.89 -17.45
C LYS A 109 1.65 11.98 -17.58
N LEU A 110 2.07 11.36 -16.48
CA LEU A 110 3.18 10.40 -16.45
C LEU A 110 2.91 9.22 -17.39
N SER A 111 1.76 8.56 -17.25
CA SER A 111 1.37 7.39 -18.04
C SER A 111 1.29 7.72 -19.54
N LYS A 112 0.72 8.88 -19.91
CA LYS A 112 0.69 9.35 -21.31
C LYS A 112 2.09 9.57 -21.87
N ALA A 113 3.00 10.16 -21.09
CA ALA A 113 4.36 10.39 -21.55
C ALA A 113 5.13 9.09 -21.73
N MET A 114 5.01 8.14 -20.80
CA MET A 114 5.58 6.80 -20.94
C MET A 114 5.08 6.10 -22.20
N LYS A 115 3.78 6.17 -22.49
CA LYS A 115 3.21 5.62 -23.72
C LYS A 115 3.84 6.23 -24.97
N ASN A 116 3.99 7.56 -24.99
CA ASN A 116 4.53 8.27 -26.13
C ASN A 116 6.03 8.01 -26.34
N GLU A 117 6.81 7.90 -25.27
CA GLU A 117 8.27 7.80 -25.34
C GLU A 117 8.76 6.36 -25.54
N ILE A 118 8.11 5.37 -24.90
CA ILE A 118 8.57 3.98 -24.92
C ILE A 118 7.48 2.96 -25.31
N GLY A 119 6.28 3.40 -25.68
CA GLY A 119 5.17 2.52 -26.10
C GLY A 119 4.51 1.71 -24.98
N LYS A 120 5.01 1.81 -23.74
CA LYS A 120 4.56 1.06 -22.57
C LYS A 120 3.50 1.80 -21.74
N GLU A 121 2.79 1.04 -20.92
CA GLU A 121 1.78 1.55 -20.00
C GLU A 121 2.02 0.99 -18.60
N ILE A 122 1.86 1.86 -17.62
CA ILE A 122 1.94 1.51 -16.21
C ILE A 122 0.56 1.54 -15.59
N LEU A 123 0.33 0.69 -14.59
CA LEU A 123 -0.92 0.51 -13.88
C LEU A 123 -0.75 0.81 -12.39
N ILE A 124 -1.86 1.09 -11.71
CA ILE A 124 -1.89 1.31 -10.26
C ILE A 124 -2.33 0.00 -9.60
N GLU A 125 -1.39 -0.74 -9.03
CA GLU A 125 -1.66 -1.94 -8.22
C GLU A 125 -2.27 -1.57 -6.87
N SER A 126 -1.75 -0.51 -6.24
CA SER A 126 -2.21 -0.01 -4.94
C SER A 126 -2.17 1.51 -4.90
N GLY A 127 -3.33 2.15 -4.69
CA GLY A 127 -3.46 3.60 -4.55
C GLY A 127 -3.61 4.04 -3.08
N TYR A 128 -4.54 4.95 -2.82
CA TYR A 128 -4.90 5.39 -1.47
C TYR A 128 -5.32 4.22 -0.58
N ARG A 129 -4.80 4.18 0.64
CA ARG A 129 -5.20 3.24 1.69
C ARG A 129 -5.60 4.00 2.95
N SER A 130 -6.83 3.83 3.40
CA SER A 130 -7.26 4.39 4.68
C SER A 130 -6.45 3.81 5.85
N PRO A 131 -6.32 4.52 6.98
CA PRO A 131 -5.63 3.97 8.14
C PRO A 131 -6.27 2.68 8.69
N ALA A 132 -7.60 2.54 8.59
CA ALA A 132 -8.27 1.30 8.99
C ALA A 132 -7.94 0.14 8.04
N TYR A 133 -7.80 0.40 6.74
CA TYR A 133 -7.33 -0.62 5.80
C TYR A 133 -5.84 -0.94 5.99
N GLN A 134 -5.04 0.04 6.41
CA GLN A 134 -3.63 -0.17 6.77
C GLN A 134 -3.49 -1.13 7.96
N VAL A 135 -4.36 -1.04 8.97
CA VAL A 135 -4.42 -2.03 10.09
C VAL A 135 -4.56 -3.44 9.53
N LEU A 136 -5.55 -3.65 8.67
CA LEU A 136 -5.81 -4.96 8.09
C LEU A 136 -4.68 -5.44 7.16
N THR A 137 -4.07 -4.53 6.40
CA THR A 137 -2.94 -4.86 5.53
C THR A 137 -1.70 -5.29 6.32
N PHE A 138 -1.43 -4.60 7.44
CA PHE A 138 -0.36 -4.94 8.35
C PHE A 138 -0.58 -6.32 8.98
N LEU A 139 -1.76 -6.53 9.59
CA LEU A 139 -2.07 -7.80 10.27
C LEU A 139 -2.12 -8.99 9.31
N TYR A 140 -2.67 -8.81 8.11
CA TYR A 140 -2.62 -9.85 7.09
C TYR A 140 -1.19 -10.25 6.74
N SER A 141 -0.29 -9.27 6.56
CA SER A 141 1.11 -9.56 6.23
C SER A 141 1.83 -10.22 7.40
N LEU A 142 1.59 -9.75 8.62
CA LEU A 142 2.12 -10.34 9.85
C LEU A 142 1.73 -11.82 9.99
N VAL A 143 0.44 -12.12 9.88
CA VAL A 143 -0.10 -13.48 10.11
C VAL A 143 0.21 -14.41 8.93
N GLU A 144 -0.10 -14.00 7.71
CA GLU A 144 -0.12 -14.90 6.55
C GLU A 144 1.21 -14.96 5.79
N LYS A 145 1.99 -13.87 5.80
CA LYS A 145 3.23 -13.78 5.01
C LYS A 145 4.50 -13.93 5.85
N HIS A 146 4.45 -13.49 7.11
CA HIS A 146 5.65 -13.38 7.94
C HIS A 146 5.60 -14.23 9.21
N LYS A 147 4.59 -15.08 9.37
CA LYS A 147 4.51 -16.04 10.48
C LYS A 147 4.69 -15.37 11.85
N LEU A 148 4.03 -14.21 12.02
CA LEU A 148 4.05 -13.38 13.23
C LEU A 148 5.39 -12.69 13.54
N ASP A 149 6.33 -12.70 12.59
CA ASP A 149 7.57 -11.93 12.67
C ASP A 149 7.29 -10.43 12.41
N TYR A 150 7.31 -9.66 13.50
CA TYR A 150 6.98 -8.24 13.47
C TYR A 150 8.03 -7.38 12.78
N GLU A 151 9.31 -7.63 13.01
CA GLU A 151 10.41 -6.88 12.39
C GLU A 151 10.44 -7.12 10.88
N LYS A 152 10.32 -8.38 10.46
CA LYS A 152 10.21 -8.72 9.05
C LYS A 152 8.98 -8.10 8.39
N THR A 153 7.87 -8.00 9.12
CA THR A 153 6.67 -7.32 8.63
C THR A 153 6.90 -5.82 8.46
N LEU A 154 7.49 -5.16 9.47
CA LEU A 154 7.78 -3.72 9.41
C LEU A 154 8.76 -3.33 8.31
N ASN A 155 9.66 -4.24 7.93
CA ASN A 155 10.59 -4.03 6.83
C ASN A 155 9.91 -3.92 5.45
N LEU A 156 8.62 -4.29 5.34
CA LEU A 156 7.84 -4.27 4.09
C LEU A 156 6.50 -3.53 4.24
N VAL A 157 5.88 -3.53 5.42
CA VAL A 157 4.54 -2.99 5.64
C VAL A 157 4.56 -2.07 6.84
N ALA A 158 4.44 -0.77 6.58
CA ALA A 158 4.34 0.24 7.62
C ALA A 158 3.10 0.04 8.51
N LEU A 159 3.20 0.45 9.77
CA LEU A 159 2.04 0.55 10.66
C LEU A 159 1.02 1.59 10.17
N PRO A 160 -0.23 1.51 10.67
CA PRO A 160 -1.21 2.60 10.50
C PRO A 160 -0.62 3.94 10.97
N GLY A 161 -0.78 4.97 10.16
CA GLY A 161 -0.22 6.29 10.43
C GLY A 161 1.24 6.49 10.01
N TYR A 162 1.93 5.45 9.55
CA TYR A 162 3.29 5.53 9.00
C TYR A 162 3.35 5.22 7.49
N SER A 163 2.22 4.84 6.89
CA SER A 163 2.12 4.49 5.47
C SER A 163 1.82 5.71 4.59
N GLN A 164 2.68 5.96 3.60
CA GLN A 164 2.45 7.01 2.59
C GLN A 164 1.17 6.81 1.76
N HIS A 165 0.65 5.58 1.64
CA HIS A 165 -0.62 5.36 0.94
C HIS A 165 -1.81 6.02 1.64
N GLY A 166 -1.70 6.24 2.96
CA GLY A 166 -2.73 6.88 3.77
C GLY A 166 -2.51 8.37 4.01
N HIS A 167 -1.49 8.96 3.37
CA HIS A 167 -1.12 10.36 3.58
C HIS A 167 -1.20 11.16 2.27
N PRO A 168 -2.35 11.81 1.98
CA PRO A 168 -2.57 12.52 0.72
C PRO A 168 -1.47 13.54 0.32
N PRO A 169 -0.82 14.29 1.25
CA PRO A 169 0.28 15.19 0.90
C PRO A 169 1.52 14.49 0.30
N LEU A 170 1.77 13.22 0.65
CA LEU A 170 2.83 12.37 0.09
C LEU A 170 2.24 11.08 -0.49
N GLN A 171 1.14 11.20 -1.22
CA GLN A 171 0.36 10.04 -1.64
C GLN A 171 1.20 9.04 -2.42
N ALA A 172 1.35 7.83 -1.88
CA ALA A 172 1.99 6.72 -2.58
C ALA A 172 1.09 6.03 -3.60
N ILE A 173 1.75 5.50 -4.63
CA ILE A 173 1.23 4.56 -5.62
C ILE A 173 2.22 3.38 -5.70
N ASP A 174 1.70 2.15 -5.58
CA ASP A 174 2.43 0.97 -6.04
C ASP A 174 2.10 0.77 -7.52
N PHE A 175 3.13 0.88 -8.38
CA PHE A 175 3.01 0.67 -9.80
C PHE A 175 3.23 -0.79 -10.20
N THR A 176 2.59 -1.21 -11.29
CA THR A 176 2.84 -2.48 -11.98
C THR A 176 2.73 -2.28 -13.50
N THR A 177 3.15 -3.27 -14.30
CA THR A 177 3.14 -3.19 -15.76
C THR A 177 1.93 -3.91 -16.35
N LYS A 178 1.59 -3.60 -17.61
CA LYS A 178 0.61 -4.36 -18.40
C LYS A 178 1.01 -5.84 -18.56
N ASP A 179 2.30 -6.12 -18.58
CA ASP A 179 2.87 -7.46 -18.76
C ASP A 179 2.95 -8.27 -17.44
N GLY A 180 2.36 -7.75 -16.35
CA GLY A 180 2.17 -8.53 -15.11
C GLY A 180 3.39 -8.57 -14.18
N ALA A 181 4.27 -7.56 -14.21
CA ALA A 181 5.36 -7.44 -13.22
C ALA A 181 4.80 -6.96 -11.86
N LEU A 182 4.07 -7.85 -11.19
CA LEU A 182 3.41 -7.59 -9.90
C LEU A 182 4.40 -7.61 -8.74
N ARG A 183 4.04 -6.94 -7.64
CA ARG A 183 4.86 -6.89 -6.44
C ARG A 183 5.20 -8.30 -5.91
N GLY A 184 6.50 -8.58 -5.82
CA GLY A 184 7.03 -9.78 -5.17
C GLY A 184 7.05 -11.04 -6.05
N GLU A 185 6.87 -10.89 -7.36
CA GLU A 185 6.98 -12.00 -8.32
C GLU A 185 8.40 -12.17 -8.89
N LYS A 186 8.65 -13.30 -9.58
CA LYS A 186 9.97 -13.68 -10.13
C LYS A 186 10.52 -12.66 -11.13
N MET A 187 9.66 -12.06 -11.94
CA MET A 187 10.04 -10.95 -12.81
C MET A 187 9.89 -9.65 -12.02
N GLY A 188 10.97 -9.22 -11.39
CA GLY A 188 10.96 -8.02 -10.55
C GLY A 188 10.69 -6.77 -11.38
N PHE A 189 9.78 -5.90 -10.90
CA PHE A 189 9.42 -4.63 -11.50
C PHE A 189 10.65 -3.76 -11.83
N GLU A 190 11.71 -3.85 -11.03
CA GLU A 190 12.99 -3.16 -11.24
C GLU A 190 13.72 -3.53 -12.54
N ASN A 191 13.37 -4.65 -13.17
CA ASN A 191 14.01 -5.11 -14.41
C ASN A 191 13.18 -4.75 -15.67
N THR A 192 12.17 -3.89 -15.51
CA THR A 192 11.27 -3.49 -16.60
C THR A 192 11.71 -2.18 -17.25
N SER A 193 11.39 -2.01 -18.53
CA SER A 193 11.57 -0.74 -19.24
C SER A 193 10.82 0.43 -18.57
N GLU A 194 9.69 0.12 -17.93
CA GLU A 194 8.85 1.06 -17.20
C GLU A 194 9.55 1.59 -15.95
N TYR A 195 10.21 0.73 -15.17
CA TYR A 195 11.02 1.15 -14.02
C TYR A 195 12.23 1.98 -14.45
N ASP A 196 12.94 1.57 -15.51
CA ASP A 196 14.07 2.32 -16.06
C ASP A 196 13.64 3.73 -16.52
N TRP A 197 12.47 3.83 -17.15
CA TRP A 197 11.91 5.11 -17.57
C TRP A 197 11.46 5.96 -16.37
N LEU A 198 10.77 5.36 -15.38
CA LEU A 198 10.38 6.04 -14.14
C LEU A 198 11.59 6.65 -13.43
N SER A 199 12.68 5.88 -13.31
CA SER A 199 13.91 6.31 -12.65
C SER A 199 14.55 7.56 -13.28
N LYS A 200 14.26 7.83 -14.56
CA LYS A 200 14.77 8.98 -15.32
C LYS A 200 13.76 10.12 -15.46
N SER A 201 12.47 9.82 -15.47
CA SER A 201 11.43 10.77 -15.89
C SER A 201 10.35 11.06 -14.84
N ALA A 202 10.17 10.23 -13.80
CA ALA A 202 9.06 10.36 -12.85
C ALA A 202 9.04 11.70 -12.10
N ASN A 203 10.21 12.26 -11.80
CA ASN A 203 10.34 13.55 -11.10
C ASN A 203 9.72 14.71 -11.90
N LYS A 204 9.74 14.67 -13.24
CA LYS A 204 9.06 15.65 -14.11
C LYS A 204 7.54 15.71 -13.86
N TYR A 205 6.99 14.66 -13.26
CA TYR A 205 5.58 14.52 -12.89
C TYR A 205 5.38 14.51 -11.36
N HIS A 206 6.40 14.92 -10.61
CA HIS A 206 6.43 15.00 -9.14
C HIS A 206 6.31 13.65 -8.42
N PHE A 207 6.69 12.56 -9.08
CA PHE A 207 6.79 11.24 -8.45
C PHE A 207 8.23 10.92 -8.08
N HIS A 208 8.41 10.39 -6.87
CA HIS A 208 9.71 10.04 -6.30
C HIS A 208 9.69 8.64 -5.72
N LEU A 209 10.74 7.86 -5.97
CA LEU A 209 10.90 6.52 -5.40
C LEU A 209 11.09 6.66 -3.89
N SER A 210 10.18 6.11 -3.09
CA SER A 210 10.23 6.32 -1.63
C SER A 210 11.28 5.47 -0.95
N TYR A 211 11.47 4.24 -1.42
CA TYR A 211 12.32 3.25 -0.76
C TYR A 211 13.40 2.73 -1.73
N PRO A 212 14.41 3.55 -2.08
CA PRO A 212 15.57 3.08 -2.82
C PRO A 212 16.38 2.06 -1.99
N LYS A 213 17.32 1.38 -2.66
CA LYS A 213 18.30 0.52 -1.96
C LYS A 213 19.03 1.33 -0.88
N ASN A 214 19.23 0.72 0.28
CA ASN A 214 19.93 1.33 1.43
C ASN A 214 19.29 2.63 1.96
N ASN A 215 17.98 2.82 1.81
CA ASN A 215 17.29 3.96 2.43
C ASN A 215 17.40 3.91 3.97
N ALA A 216 17.40 5.08 4.61
CA ALA A 216 17.53 5.20 6.06
C ALA A 216 16.26 4.84 6.85
N LEU A 217 15.14 4.55 6.17
CA LEU A 217 13.82 4.37 6.79
C LEU A 217 13.63 2.96 7.37
N GLY A 218 14.55 2.04 7.11
CA GLY A 218 14.46 0.65 7.58
C GLY A 218 13.45 -0.21 6.82
N ILE A 219 12.98 0.28 5.67
CA ILE A 219 12.15 -0.47 4.73
C ILE A 219 13.07 -1.02 3.63
N ARG A 220 12.80 -2.25 3.17
CA ARG A 220 13.56 -2.81 2.04
C ARG A 220 13.37 -1.99 0.76
N PHE A 221 14.19 -2.28 -0.23
CA PHE A 221 14.01 -1.74 -1.56
C PHE A 221 12.64 -2.10 -2.15
N GLU A 222 11.88 -1.09 -2.55
CA GLU A 222 10.56 -1.25 -3.18
C GLU A 222 10.51 -0.50 -4.52
N PRO A 223 10.93 -1.11 -5.64
CA PRO A 223 11.01 -0.45 -6.94
C PRO A 223 9.64 0.03 -7.46
N TRP A 224 8.55 -0.57 -6.98
CA TRP A 224 7.18 -0.24 -7.36
C TRP A 224 6.59 0.94 -6.58
N HIS A 225 7.14 1.34 -5.43
CA HIS A 225 6.50 2.29 -4.50
C HIS A 225 7.00 3.72 -4.74
N TRP A 226 6.14 4.56 -5.31
CA TRP A 226 6.44 5.95 -5.65
C TRP A 226 5.44 6.89 -5.00
N HIS A 227 5.93 7.93 -4.30
CA HIS A 227 5.07 8.96 -3.75
C HIS A 227 5.01 10.19 -4.64
N TYR A 228 3.82 10.79 -4.69
CA TYR A 228 3.61 12.10 -5.28
C TYR A 228 3.89 13.18 -4.25
N GLN A 229 4.77 14.12 -4.59
CA GLN A 229 5.01 15.33 -3.81
C GLN A 229 5.25 16.50 -4.76
N LYS A 230 4.28 17.41 -4.83
CA LYS A 230 4.47 18.65 -5.59
C LYS A 230 5.52 19.49 -4.87
N GLN A 231 6.65 19.73 -5.53
CA GLN A 231 7.63 20.70 -5.03
C GLN A 231 6.96 22.09 -5.06
N ASN A 232 7.09 22.81 -3.95
CA ASN A 232 6.66 24.21 -3.83
C ASN A 232 7.55 25.12 -4.69
#